data_AF-A0A7V9JIQ4-F1
#
_entry.id   AF-A0A7V9JIQ4-F1
#
_cell.length_a   1.000
_cell.length_b   1.000
_cell.length_c   1.000
_cell.angle_alpha   90.00
_cell.angle_beta   90.00
_cell.angle_gamma   90.00
#
_symmetry.space_group_name_H-M   'P 1'
#
loop_
_entity.id
_entity.type
_entity.pdbx_description
1 polymer ?
#
loop_
_entity_poly.entity_id
_entity_poly.type
_entity_poly.pdbx_seq_one_letter_code
_entity_poly.pdbx_strand_id
1 'polypeptide(L)'
;VYKSSPDWFYAEPYGFLVAAYVILAFPYIYFALDSGFRAIDVHTLTEASQNLGANWRTTLLRVILPNVRVAAMAGAFLTLAIVMGEFTIASLATFDTFPIYLQYINQNKAFPAAAVTLIAFVITWAAMLSLLFVGRDRPVQFGGAK
;
A
#
# COMPACT_ATOMS: atom_id res chain seq x y z
N VAL A 1 -6.14 -16.14 -28.11
CA VAL A 1 -5.74 -15.76 -26.73
C VAL A 1 -4.98 -16.95 -26.14
N TYR A 2 -3.83 -16.70 -25.51
CA TYR A 2 -2.70 -17.65 -25.33
C TYR A 2 -3.09 -19.06 -24.83
N LYS A 3 -2.92 -20.10 -25.66
CA LYS A 3 -3.46 -21.47 -25.45
C LYS A 3 -2.63 -22.34 -24.46
N SER A 4 -1.56 -21.79 -23.90
CA SER A 4 -0.60 -22.50 -23.04
C SER A 4 -0.32 -21.80 -21.71
N SER A 5 -1.06 -20.73 -21.40
CA SER A 5 -1.00 -20.09 -20.10
C SER A 5 -1.82 -20.88 -19.08
N PRO A 6 -1.34 -21.07 -17.84
CA PRO A 6 -2.18 -21.63 -16.78
C PRO A 6 -3.44 -20.78 -16.58
N ASP A 7 -4.61 -21.43 -16.50
CA ASP A 7 -5.91 -20.75 -16.41
C ASP A 7 -5.98 -19.81 -15.20
N TRP A 8 -5.37 -20.20 -14.08
CA TRP A 8 -5.30 -19.38 -12.86
C TRP A 8 -4.54 -18.05 -13.03
N PHE A 9 -3.68 -17.93 -14.04
CA PHE A 9 -2.85 -16.76 -14.24
C PHE A 9 -3.44 -15.77 -15.24
N TYR A 10 -3.95 -16.25 -16.38
CA TYR A 10 -4.44 -15.37 -17.47
C TYR A 10 -5.93 -15.52 -17.80
N ALA A 11 -6.56 -16.68 -17.52
CA ALA A 11 -7.99 -16.84 -17.80
C ALA A 11 -8.83 -16.08 -16.77
N GLU A 12 -8.29 -15.96 -15.56
CA GLU A 12 -8.90 -15.25 -14.45
C GLU A 12 -8.16 -13.93 -14.15
N PRO A 13 -8.88 -12.85 -13.75
CA PRO A 13 -8.29 -11.53 -13.55
C PRO A 13 -7.24 -11.48 -12.44
N TYR A 14 -7.27 -12.40 -11.48
CA TYR A 14 -6.51 -12.29 -10.24
C TYR A 14 -5.00 -12.48 -10.43
N GLY A 15 -4.57 -13.52 -11.16
CA GLY A 15 -3.16 -13.93 -11.18
C GLY A 15 -2.26 -12.91 -11.88
N PHE A 16 -2.61 -12.54 -13.11
CA PHE A 16 -1.87 -11.57 -13.90
C PHE A 16 -1.90 -10.17 -13.28
N LEU A 17 -3.08 -9.70 -12.85
CA LEU A 17 -3.19 -8.35 -12.27
C LEU A 17 -2.42 -8.23 -10.96
N VAL A 18 -2.48 -9.25 -10.09
CA VAL A 18 -1.69 -9.23 -8.84
C VAL A 18 -0.20 -9.16 -9.15
N ALA A 19 0.30 -9.97 -10.08
CA ALA A 19 1.72 -9.93 -10.44
C ALA A 19 2.13 -8.57 -11.03
N ALA A 20 1.34 -8.02 -11.95
CA ALA A 20 1.60 -6.73 -12.56
C ALA A 20 1.56 -5.58 -11.54
N TYR A 21 0.59 -5.60 -10.63
CA TYR A 21 0.44 -4.60 -9.58
C TYR A 21 1.51 -4.71 -8.50
N VAL A 22 1.96 -5.92 -8.16
CA VAL A 22 3.10 -6.11 -7.25
C VAL A 22 4.35 -5.48 -7.85
N ILE A 23 4.66 -5.75 -9.12
CA ILE A 23 5.84 -5.17 -9.80
C ILE A 23 5.74 -3.64 -9.85
N LEU A 24 4.56 -3.11 -10.18
CA LEU A 24 4.30 -1.68 -10.25
C LEU A 24 4.43 -1.01 -8.86
N ALA A 25 3.87 -1.63 -7.82
CA ALA A 25 3.84 -1.08 -6.46
C ALA A 25 5.15 -1.27 -5.68
N PHE A 26 6.01 -2.21 -6.11
CA PHE A 26 7.25 -2.59 -5.45
C PHE A 26 8.18 -1.41 -5.09
N PRO A 27 8.53 -0.50 -6.02
CA PRO A 27 9.44 0.61 -5.68
C PRO A 27 8.85 1.55 -4.61
N TYR A 28 7.53 1.74 -4.62
CA TYR A 28 6.85 2.65 -3.69
C TYR A 28 6.83 2.10 -2.26
N ILE A 29 6.50 0.81 -2.09
CA ILE A 29 6.57 0.18 -0.77
C ILE A 29 8.01 0.10 -0.28
N TYR A 30 8.98 -0.15 -1.17
CA TYR A 30 10.38 -0.15 -0.83
C TYR A 30 10.85 1.20 -0.30
N PHE A 31 10.52 2.32 -0.97
CA PHE A 31 10.89 3.65 -0.49
C PHE A 31 10.23 4.02 0.84
N ALA A 32 8.97 3.65 1.03
CA ALA A 32 8.28 3.84 2.30
C ALA A 32 8.96 3.06 3.44
N LEU A 33 9.37 1.80 3.19
CA LEU A 33 10.09 1.00 4.18
C LEU A 33 11.51 1.50 4.42
N ASP A 34 12.28 1.85 3.38
CA ASP A 34 13.65 2.37 3.50
C ASP A 34 13.68 3.66 4.33
N SER A 35 12.77 4.59 4.06
CA SER A 35 12.61 5.80 4.89
C SER A 35 12.25 5.47 6.34
N GLY A 36 11.38 4.48 6.55
CA GLY A 36 11.03 3.99 7.89
C GLY A 36 12.19 3.39 8.66
N PHE A 37 13.02 2.59 7.99
CA PHE A 37 14.23 2.01 8.57
C PHE A 37 15.29 3.07 8.86
N ARG A 38 15.46 4.08 8.00
CA ARG A 38 16.39 5.20 8.24
C ARG A 38 15.95 6.12 9.37
N ALA A 39 14.65 6.22 9.62
CA ALA A 39 14.10 7.03 10.70
C ALA A 39 14.34 6.43 12.09
N ILE A 40 14.69 5.14 12.17
CA ILE A 40 15.04 4.45 13.41
C ILE A 40 16.52 4.06 13.39
N ASP A 41 17.22 4.20 14.51
CA ASP A 41 18.59 3.68 14.62
C ASP A 41 18.57 2.15 14.76
N VAL A 42 18.32 1.45 13.65
CA VAL A 42 18.23 -0.03 13.58
C VAL A 42 19.49 -0.67 14.17
N HIS A 43 20.65 -0.06 13.94
CA HIS A 43 21.93 -0.52 14.47
C HIS A 43 21.92 -0.55 16.00
N THR A 44 21.63 0.59 16.63
CA THR A 44 21.57 0.73 18.09
C THR A 44 20.53 -0.19 18.72
N LEU A 45 19.34 -0.30 18.10
CA LEU A 45 18.29 -1.20 18.57
C LEU A 45 18.70 -2.68 18.49
N THR A 46 19.46 -3.04 17.44
CA THR A 46 19.96 -4.40 17.25
C THR A 46 21.02 -4.74 18.30
N GLU A 47 22.01 -3.87 18.51
CA GLU A 47 23.04 -4.04 19.55
C GLU A 47 22.43 -4.13 20.96
N ALA A 48 21.48 -3.24 21.28
CA ALA A 48 20.78 -3.28 22.57
C ALA A 48 20.02 -4.60 22.77
N SER A 49 19.35 -5.11 21.74
CA SER A 49 18.64 -6.39 21.82
C SER A 49 19.58 -7.58 22.01
N GLN A 50 20.74 -7.57 21.36
CA GLN A 50 21.74 -8.63 21.46
C GLN A 50 22.43 -8.61 22.82
N ASN A 51 22.72 -7.42 23.36
CA ASN A 51 23.21 -7.24 24.74
C ASN A 51 22.23 -7.76 25.80
N LEU A 52 20.92 -7.72 25.50
CA LEU A 52 19.85 -8.31 26.33
C LEU A 52 19.66 -9.82 26.08
N GLY A 53 20.51 -10.46 25.27
CA GLY A 53 20.46 -11.91 24.98
C GLY A 53 19.40 -12.32 23.96
N ALA A 54 18.83 -11.38 23.19
CA ALA A 54 17.84 -11.71 22.17
C ALA A 54 18.48 -12.33 20.92
N ASN A 55 17.83 -13.35 20.36
CA ASN A 55 18.21 -13.95 19.07
C ASN A 55 17.69 -13.08 17.90
N TRP A 56 18.31 -13.18 16.72
CA TRP A 56 17.98 -12.42 15.50
C TRP A 56 16.47 -12.37 15.19
N ARG A 57 15.79 -13.51 15.30
CA ARG A 57 14.33 -13.60 15.04
C ARG A 57 13.53 -12.75 16.02
N THR A 58 13.94 -12.73 17.28
CA THR A 58 13.31 -11.93 18.34
C THR A 58 13.58 -10.44 18.12
N THR A 59 14.81 -10.07 17.76
CA THR A 59 15.17 -8.69 17.40
C THR A 59 14.32 -8.19 16.23
N LEU A 60 14.22 -8.99 15.16
CA LEU A 60 13.46 -8.61 13.98
C LEU A 60 11.97 -8.43 14.29
N LEU A 61 11.32 -9.44 14.89
CA LEU A 61 9.87 -9.43 15.10
C LEU A 61 9.40 -8.55 16.26
N ARG A 62 10.20 -8.43 17.32
CA ARG A 62 9.79 -7.78 18.58
C ARG A 62 10.40 -6.40 18.79
N VAL A 63 11.51 -6.08 18.11
CA VAL A 63 12.17 -4.78 18.22
C VAL A 63 12.01 -4.00 16.92
N ILE A 64 12.40 -4.54 15.77
CA ILE A 64 12.44 -3.79 14.51
C ILE A 64 11.03 -3.64 13.88
N LEU A 65 10.31 -4.73 13.67
CA LEU A 65 8.99 -4.73 13.02
C LEU A 65 7.96 -3.76 13.65
N PRO A 66 7.77 -3.72 14.98
CA PRO A 66 6.80 -2.79 15.58
C PRO A 66 7.22 -1.33 15.45
N ASN A 67 8.50 -1.02 15.29
CA ASN A 67 8.98 0.34 15.08
C ASN A 67 8.73 0.81 13.63
N VAL A 68 8.86 -0.07 12.65
CA VAL A 68 8.66 0.26 11.23
C VAL A 68 7.20 0.15 10.80
N ARG A 69 6.30 -0.35 11.68
CA ARG A 69 4.87 -0.52 11.36
C ARG A 69 4.21 0.74 10.81
N VAL A 70 4.60 1.93 11.30
CA VAL A 70 4.01 3.20 10.85
C VAL A 70 4.41 3.50 9.41
N ALA A 71 5.69 3.30 9.08
CA ALA A 71 6.19 3.44 7.72
C ALA A 71 5.62 2.37 6.78
N ALA A 72 5.47 1.14 7.25
CA ALA A 72 4.81 0.07 6.51
C ALA A 72 3.34 0.39 6.21
N MET A 73 2.60 0.96 7.16
CA MET A 73 1.23 1.42 6.95
C MET A 73 1.18 2.55 5.92
N ALA A 74 2.07 3.54 6.02
CA ALA A 74 2.15 4.62 5.03
C ALA A 74 2.43 4.09 3.62
N GLY A 75 3.35 3.14 3.48
CA GLY A 75 3.64 2.47 2.22
C GLY A 75 2.48 1.61 1.69
N ALA A 76 1.76 0.91 2.57
CA ALA A 76 0.56 0.15 2.21
C ALA A 76 -0.55 1.07 1.67
N PHE A 77 -0.75 2.24 2.28
CA PHE A 77 -1.71 3.23 1.77
C PHE A 77 -1.28 3.84 0.44
N LEU A 78 0.00 4.17 0.28
CA LEU A 78 0.53 4.69 -0.97
C LEU A 78 0.35 3.69 -2.11
N THR A 79 0.70 2.43 -1.88
CA THR A 79 0.52 1.36 -2.88
C THR A 79 -0.94 1.11 -3.21
N LEU A 80 -1.84 1.11 -2.22
CA LEU A 80 -3.28 1.03 -2.45
C LEU A 80 -3.78 2.18 -3.33
N ALA A 81 -3.36 3.41 -3.04
CA ALA A 81 -3.76 4.58 -3.82
C ALA A 81 -3.31 4.48 -5.29
N ILE A 82 -2.08 3.99 -5.51
CA ILE A 82 -1.53 3.79 -6.85
C ILE A 82 -2.30 2.71 -7.60
N VAL A 83 -2.53 1.55 -6.98
CA VAL A 83 -3.24 0.43 -7.60
C VAL A 83 -4.71 0.77 -7.88
N MET A 84 -5.38 1.51 -6.99
CA MET A 84 -6.75 1.98 -7.20
C MET A 84 -6.87 2.96 -8.37
N GLY A 85 -5.80 3.70 -8.69
CA GLY A 85 -5.72 4.58 -9.84
C GLY A 85 -5.22 3.90 -11.12
N GLU A 86 -4.89 2.60 -11.07
CA GLU A 86 -4.31 1.89 -12.18
C GLU A 86 -5.39 1.49 -13.20
N PHE A 87 -5.26 2.02 -14.42
CA PHE A 87 -6.19 1.77 -15.52
C PHE A 87 -5.54 1.04 -16.70
N THR A 88 -4.28 1.33 -16.99
CA THR A 88 -3.60 0.95 -18.23
C THR A 88 -3.42 -0.56 -18.36
N ILE A 89 -2.92 -1.21 -17.31
CA ILE A 89 -2.65 -2.65 -17.28
C ILE A 89 -3.97 -3.41 -17.36
N ALA A 90 -4.96 -3.00 -16.56
CA ALA A 90 -6.30 -3.60 -16.60
C ALA A 90 -6.94 -3.46 -17.99
N SER A 91 -6.83 -2.29 -18.63
CA SER A 91 -7.40 -2.01 -19.94
C SER A 91 -6.75 -2.85 -21.04
N LEU A 92 -5.42 -2.94 -21.04
CA LEU A 92 -4.68 -3.78 -21.98
C LEU A 92 -4.96 -5.28 -21.79
N ALA A 93 -5.17 -5.71 -20.54
CA ALA A 93 -5.51 -7.09 -20.21
C ALA A 93 -7.00 -7.42 -20.42
N THR A 94 -7.83 -6.43 -20.79
CA THR A 94 -9.29 -6.58 -20.97
C THR A 94 -9.99 -7.12 -19.71
N PHE A 95 -9.57 -6.65 -18.52
CA PHE A 95 -10.18 -7.03 -17.25
C PHE A 95 -11.00 -5.89 -16.67
N ASP A 96 -12.25 -6.17 -16.28
CA ASP A 96 -13.15 -5.17 -15.69
C ASP A 96 -12.72 -4.80 -14.25
N THR A 97 -11.97 -3.72 -14.12
CA THR A 97 -11.59 -3.12 -12.84
C THR A 97 -12.35 -1.81 -12.57
N PHE A 98 -12.29 -1.32 -11.33
CA PHE A 98 -12.97 -0.09 -10.93
C PHE A 98 -12.69 1.12 -11.86
N PRO A 99 -11.42 1.39 -12.26
CA PRO A 99 -11.12 2.46 -13.21
C PRO A 99 -11.73 2.25 -14.61
N ILE A 100 -11.78 1.01 -15.10
CA ILE A 100 -12.43 0.70 -16.40
C ILE A 100 -13.92 0.94 -16.33
N TYR A 101 -14.56 0.50 -15.25
CA TYR A 101 -15.99 0.72 -15.04
C TYR A 101 -16.34 2.22 -15.01
N LEU A 102 -15.52 3.02 -14.32
CA LEU A 102 -15.65 4.47 -14.34
C LEU A 102 -15.51 5.07 -15.74
N GLN A 103 -14.53 4.58 -16.52
CA GLN A 103 -14.33 5.02 -17.89
C GLN A 103 -15.54 4.66 -18.79
N TYR A 104 -16.06 3.44 -18.66
CA TYR A 104 -17.23 2.96 -19.39
C TYR A 104 -18.46 3.84 -19.13
N ILE A 105 -18.72 4.19 -17.88
CA ILE A 105 -19.81 5.13 -17.55
C ILE A 105 -19.54 6.51 -18.16
N ASN A 106 -18.29 6.98 -18.12
CA ASN A 106 -17.92 8.30 -18.65
C ASN A 106 -18.19 8.42 -20.15
N GLN A 107 -17.86 7.38 -20.91
CA GLN A 107 -18.08 7.32 -22.36
C GLN A 107 -19.56 7.27 -22.73
N ASN A 108 -20.39 6.58 -21.93
CA ASN A 108 -21.79 6.36 -22.26
C ASN A 108 -22.73 7.41 -21.65
N LYS A 109 -22.36 8.02 -20.52
CA LYS A 109 -23.12 9.05 -19.79
C LYS A 109 -22.17 9.94 -18.97
N ALA A 110 -21.79 11.09 -19.52
CA ALA A 110 -20.83 12.01 -18.89
C ALA A 110 -21.27 12.54 -17.50
N PHE A 111 -22.56 12.85 -17.30
CA PHE A 111 -23.08 13.38 -16.04
C PHE A 111 -22.99 12.37 -14.87
N PRO A 112 -23.44 11.11 -15.01
CA PRO A 112 -23.25 10.08 -13.99
C PRO A 112 -21.78 9.81 -13.61
N ALA A 113 -20.86 9.77 -14.57
CA ALA A 113 -19.45 9.51 -14.27
C ALA A 113 -18.82 10.61 -13.42
N ALA A 114 -19.11 11.88 -13.74
CA ALA A 114 -18.63 13.02 -12.96
C ALA A 114 -19.18 12.99 -11.52
N ALA A 115 -20.42 12.55 -11.31
CA ALA A 115 -20.98 12.39 -9.97
C ALA A 115 -20.25 11.29 -9.17
N VAL A 116 -19.98 10.13 -9.80
CA VAL A 116 -19.29 9.02 -9.13
C VAL A 116 -17.84 9.37 -8.78
N THR A 117 -17.12 10.07 -9.65
CA THR A 117 -15.74 10.52 -9.35
C THR A 117 -15.71 11.52 -8.21
N LEU A 118 -16.64 12.48 -8.18
CA LEU A 118 -16.77 13.43 -7.06
C LEU A 118 -17.10 12.73 -5.74
N ILE A 119 -18.01 11.74 -5.76
CA ILE A 119 -18.33 10.95 -4.56
C ILE A 119 -17.10 10.17 -4.08
N ALA A 120 -16.39 9.48 -4.98
CA ALA A 120 -15.18 8.74 -4.63
C ALA A 120 -14.07 9.67 -4.08
N PHE A 121 -13.94 10.87 -4.64
CA PHE A 121 -13.00 11.89 -4.17
C PHE A 121 -13.34 12.35 -2.74
N VAL A 122 -14.61 12.66 -2.48
CA VAL A 122 -15.09 13.06 -1.13
C VAL A 122 -14.89 11.93 -0.12
N ILE A 123 -15.17 10.68 -0.48
CA ILE A 123 -14.94 9.51 0.39
C ILE A 123 -13.45 9.36 0.71
N THR A 124 -12.58 9.52 -0.29
CA THR A 124 -11.13 9.43 -0.10
C THR A 124 -10.63 10.51 0.86
N TRP A 125 -11.10 11.75 0.70
CA TRP A 125 -10.80 12.85 1.61
C TRP A 125 -11.32 12.61 3.03
N ALA A 126 -12.55 12.11 3.17
CA ALA A 126 -13.13 11.76 4.46
C ALA A 126 -12.31 10.66 5.16
N ALA A 127 -11.89 9.63 4.42
CA ALA A 127 -11.04 8.56 4.94
C ALA A 127 -9.67 9.10 5.40
N MET A 128 -9.03 9.96 4.60
CA MET A 128 -7.76 10.61 4.97
C MET A 128 -7.91 11.49 6.22
N LEU A 129 -8.96 12.30 6.30
CA LEU A 129 -9.26 13.11 7.49
C LEU A 129 -9.50 12.23 8.72
N SER A 130 -10.27 11.15 8.59
CA SER A 130 -10.54 10.23 9.71
C SER A 130 -9.25 9.62 10.27
N LEU A 131 -8.28 9.27 9.41
CA LEU A 131 -6.97 8.77 9.82
C LEU A 131 -6.16 9.82 10.59
N LEU A 132 -6.24 11.10 10.18
CA LEU A 132 -5.58 12.19 10.92
C LEU A 132 -6.18 12.39 12.32
N PHE A 133 -7.50 12.24 12.45
CA PHE A 133 -8.16 12.35 13.76
C PHE A 133 -7.87 11.13 14.66
N VAL A 134 -7.90 9.92 14.11
CA VAL A 134 -7.60 8.68 14.85
C VAL A 134 -6.10 8.56 15.18
N GLY A 135 -5.23 9.15 14.35
CA GLY A 135 -3.79 9.17 14.56
C GLY A 135 -3.29 10.19 15.60
N ARG A 136 -4.12 11.18 15.97
CA ARG A 136 -3.75 12.23 16.94
C ARG A 136 -3.61 11.74 18.39
N ASP A 137 -4.20 10.59 18.73
CA ASP A 137 -4.18 10.05 20.10
C ASP A 137 -3.00 9.11 20.38
N ARG A 138 -2.00 9.03 19.49
CA ARG A 138 -0.74 8.36 19.78
C ARG A 138 0.33 9.41 20.05
N PRO A 139 0.60 9.76 21.33
CA PRO A 139 1.81 10.49 21.65
C PRO A 139 2.98 9.70 21.06
N VAL A 140 3.70 10.32 20.12
CA VAL A 140 5.02 9.85 19.70
C VAL A 140 5.86 9.91 20.96
N GLN A 141 5.95 8.78 21.67
CA GLN A 141 6.79 8.63 22.82
C GLN A 141 8.23 8.65 22.30
N PHE A 142 8.77 9.86 22.14
CA PHE A 142 10.20 10.08 22.14
C PHE A 142 10.70 9.45 23.43
N GLY A 143 11.33 8.29 23.30
CA GLY A 143 12.06 7.65 24.39
C GLY A 143 13.08 8.66 24.89
N GLY A 144 12.82 9.23 26.07
CA GLY A 144 13.72 10.15 26.71
C GLY A 144 15.04 9.44 27.03
N ALA A 145 16.13 10.01 26.55
CA ALA A 145 17.45 9.83 27.15
C ALA A 145 17.72 11.09 27.99
N LYS A 146 17.67 10.91 29.31
CA LYS A 146 18.52 11.68 30.23
C LYS A 146 19.87 11.00 30.28
#